data_AF-A0A1E5A4J5-F1
#
_entry.id   AF-A0A1E5A4J5-F1
#
_cell.length_a   1.000
_cell.length_b   1.000
_cell.length_c   1.000
_cell.angle_alpha   90.00
_cell.angle_beta   90.00
_cell.angle_gamma   90.00
#
_symmetry.space_group_name_H-M   'P 1'
#
loop_
_entity.id
_entity.type
_entity.pdbx_description
1 polymer ?
#
loop_
_entity_poly.entity_id
_entity_poly.type
_entity_poly.pdbx_seq_one_letter_code
_entity_poly.pdbx_strand_id
1 'polypeptide(L)'
;MAAKSETSVRDWELCVAAGICRSISNHRGLDHPITDVSWHEVSEYIRWVAGGTQLPLRVPTKKEWLEIAADHAPVPRKPLFTDPRMAWAANYDITAKPQSRVTEVIGSFGENRYGLRDLRGNVWEWVDDCYYGQPEARMPDGRCIGGRLL
;
A
#
# COMPACT_ATOMS: atom_id res chain seq x y z
N MET A 1 -7.89 -14.61 3.84
CA MET A 1 -8.44 -13.91 2.64
C MET A 1 -7.90 -12.49 2.66
N ALA A 2 -7.50 -11.95 1.51
CA ALA A 2 -7.00 -10.57 1.37
C ALA A 2 -7.94 -9.77 0.46
N ALA A 3 -7.94 -8.44 0.60
CA ALA A 3 -8.63 -7.56 -0.35
C ALA A 3 -8.01 -7.73 -1.75
N LYS A 4 -8.84 -7.78 -2.81
CA LYS A 4 -8.38 -8.07 -4.18
C LYS A 4 -7.63 -6.90 -4.86
N SER A 5 -7.72 -5.71 -4.30
CA SER A 5 -7.13 -4.48 -4.81
C SER A 5 -6.98 -3.48 -3.66
N GLU A 6 -6.37 -2.32 -3.95
CA GLU A 6 -6.38 -1.21 -3.00
C GLU A 6 -7.81 -0.72 -2.75
N THR A 7 -8.00 -0.03 -1.62
CA THR A 7 -9.26 0.65 -1.30
C THR A 7 -9.50 1.78 -2.29
N SER A 8 -10.63 1.76 -2.98
CA SER A 8 -10.98 2.81 -3.93
C SER A 8 -11.45 4.09 -3.21
N VAL A 9 -11.35 5.23 -3.89
CA VAL A 9 -12.00 6.48 -3.45
C VAL A 9 -13.50 6.26 -3.25
N ARG A 10 -14.15 5.49 -4.12
CA ARG A 10 -15.57 5.14 -3.98
C ARG A 10 -15.88 4.47 -2.64
N ASP A 11 -15.08 3.50 -2.23
CA ASP A 11 -15.27 2.80 -0.97
C ASP A 11 -14.99 3.71 0.23
N TRP A 12 -13.99 4.58 0.11
CA TRP A 12 -13.68 5.59 1.12
C TRP A 12 -14.85 6.57 1.31
N GLU A 13 -15.47 7.04 0.23
CA GLU A 13 -16.63 7.94 0.29
C GLU A 13 -17.85 7.32 0.99
N LEU A 14 -18.00 5.99 0.96
CA LEU A 14 -19.02 5.30 1.78
C LEU A 14 -18.72 5.43 3.28
N CYS A 15 -17.45 5.34 3.67
CA CYS A 15 -17.02 5.57 5.06
C CYS A 15 -17.21 7.04 5.49
N VAL A 16 -16.98 7.98 4.57
CA VAL A 16 -17.24 9.41 4.77
C VAL A 16 -18.73 9.66 4.97
N ALA A 17 -19.58 9.09 4.11
CA ALA A 17 -21.04 9.19 4.23
C ALA A 17 -21.58 8.59 5.53
N ALA A 18 -20.90 7.58 6.08
CA ALA A 18 -21.20 7.01 7.40
C ALA A 18 -20.72 7.88 8.58
N GLY A 19 -20.03 8.99 8.32
CA GLY A 19 -19.51 9.90 9.35
C GLY A 19 -18.28 9.36 10.09
N ILE A 20 -17.60 8.35 9.55
CA ILE A 20 -16.43 7.72 10.18
C ILE A 20 -15.13 8.28 9.60
N CYS A 21 -15.01 8.32 8.27
CA CYS A 21 -13.77 8.75 7.61
C CYS A 21 -13.78 10.24 7.26
N ARG A 22 -12.59 10.85 7.20
CA ARG A 22 -12.40 12.22 6.70
C ARG A 22 -12.59 12.27 5.19
N SER A 23 -13.31 13.30 4.71
CA SER A 23 -13.41 13.58 3.27
C SER A 23 -12.07 14.06 2.70
N ILE A 24 -11.67 13.50 1.55
CA ILE A 24 -10.43 13.82 0.85
C ILE A 24 -10.80 14.33 -0.54
N SER A 25 -10.66 15.63 -0.78
CA SER A 25 -11.08 16.24 -2.05
C SER A 25 -10.04 16.13 -3.17
N ASN A 26 -8.78 15.87 -2.83
CA ASN A 26 -7.69 15.78 -3.80
C ASN A 26 -7.44 14.33 -4.25
N HIS A 27 -8.38 13.80 -5.02
CA HIS A 27 -8.27 12.46 -5.62
C HIS A 27 -8.56 12.49 -7.13
N ARG A 28 -8.14 11.44 -7.85
CA ARG A 28 -8.17 11.41 -9.33
C ARG A 28 -9.44 10.82 -9.93
N GLY A 29 -10.32 10.26 -9.10
CA GLY A 29 -11.61 9.70 -9.50
C GLY A 29 -12.06 8.59 -8.56
N LEU A 30 -13.32 8.19 -8.66
CA LEU A 30 -13.92 7.18 -7.76
C LEU A 30 -13.26 5.80 -7.89
N ASP A 31 -12.74 5.47 -9.08
CA ASP A 31 -12.15 4.16 -9.38
C ASP A 31 -10.60 4.16 -9.25
N HIS A 32 -10.04 5.23 -8.70
CA HIS A 32 -8.63 5.31 -8.30
C HIS A 32 -8.47 4.86 -6.83
N PRO A 33 -7.27 4.41 -6.42
CA PRO A 33 -7.00 4.14 -5.02
C PRO A 33 -7.08 5.43 -4.20
N ILE A 34 -7.57 5.32 -2.97
CA ILE A 34 -7.53 6.43 -2.02
C ILE A 34 -6.08 6.69 -1.59
N THR A 35 -5.70 7.96 -1.61
CA THR A 35 -4.39 8.45 -1.15
C THR A 35 -4.56 9.49 -0.06
N ASP A 36 -3.45 9.96 0.52
CA ASP A 36 -3.48 11.00 1.57
C ASP A 36 -4.24 10.57 2.84
N VAL A 37 -4.15 9.27 3.15
CA VAL A 37 -4.70 8.66 4.37
C VAL A 37 -3.57 8.20 5.30
N SER A 38 -3.71 8.51 6.58
CA SER A 38 -2.83 8.04 7.64
C SER A 38 -3.16 6.59 8.03
N TRP A 39 -2.18 5.92 8.66
CA TRP A 39 -2.40 4.59 9.22
C TRP A 39 -3.54 4.55 10.26
N HIS A 40 -3.73 5.65 11.00
CA HIS A 40 -4.81 5.78 11.97
C HIS A 40 -6.19 5.80 11.29
N GLU A 41 -6.35 6.63 10.25
CA GLU A 41 -7.59 6.69 9.47
C GLU A 41 -7.87 5.34 8.78
N VAL A 42 -6.85 4.62 8.32
CA VAL A 42 -7.01 3.25 7.78
C VAL A 42 -7.49 2.28 8.85
N SER A 43 -6.99 2.40 10.08
CA SER A 43 -7.45 1.57 11.20
C SER A 43 -8.90 1.86 11.61
N GLU A 44 -9.36 3.10 11.46
CA GLU A 44 -10.77 3.47 11.61
C GLU A 44 -11.63 2.89 10.51
N TYR A 45 -11.21 3.04 9.25
CA TYR A 45 -11.86 2.46 8.09
C TYR A 45 -12.03 0.94 8.23
N ILE A 46 -10.97 0.22 8.61
CA ILE A 46 -11.02 -1.24 8.81
C ILE A 46 -12.01 -1.63 9.91
N ARG A 47 -12.04 -0.90 11.03
CA ARG A 47 -13.01 -1.14 12.11
C ARG A 47 -14.45 -0.92 11.64
N TRP A 48 -14.67 0.10 10.81
CA TRP A 48 -15.98 0.37 10.23
C TRP A 48 -16.41 -0.71 9.23
N VAL A 49 -15.53 -1.10 8.30
CA VAL A 49 -15.78 -2.19 7.35
C VAL A 49 -16.04 -3.51 8.09
N ALA A 50 -15.33 -3.75 9.19
CA ALA A 50 -15.56 -4.93 10.01
C ALA A 50 -16.97 -4.95 10.63
N GLY A 51 -17.65 -3.81 10.82
CA GLY A 51 -19.08 -3.75 11.12
C GLY A 51 -19.55 -4.56 12.33
N GLY A 52 -18.67 -4.83 13.31
CA GLY A 52 -18.96 -5.71 14.45
C GLY A 52 -18.97 -7.21 14.13
N THR A 53 -18.57 -7.59 12.92
CA THR A 53 -18.30 -8.99 12.55
C THR A 53 -17.12 -9.53 13.35
N GLN A 54 -17.09 -10.84 13.57
CA GLN A 54 -15.93 -11.53 14.16
C GLN A 54 -14.79 -11.76 13.17
N LEU A 55 -14.84 -11.14 11.98
CA LEU A 55 -13.79 -11.25 10.99
C LEU A 55 -12.59 -10.41 11.43
N PRO A 56 -11.38 -11.00 11.56
CA PRO A 56 -10.19 -10.27 11.98
C PRO A 56 -9.61 -9.47 10.81
N LEU A 57 -10.36 -8.46 10.33
CA LEU A 57 -9.87 -7.54 9.30
C LEU A 57 -8.79 -6.64 9.90
N ARG A 58 -7.65 -6.55 9.21
CA ARG A 58 -6.50 -5.73 9.56
C ARG A 58 -5.66 -5.43 8.31
N VAL A 59 -4.74 -4.48 8.43
CA VAL A 59 -3.64 -4.35 7.48
C VAL A 59 -2.76 -5.62 7.52
N PRO A 60 -2.15 -6.03 6.40
CA PRO A 60 -1.23 -7.16 6.39
C PRO A 60 0.05 -6.80 7.15
N THR A 61 0.74 -7.80 7.68
CA THR A 61 2.14 -7.64 8.06
C THR A 61 2.98 -7.49 6.79
N LYS A 62 4.15 -6.85 6.88
CA LYS A 62 5.16 -6.77 5.81
C LYS A 62 5.51 -8.14 5.30
N LYS A 63 5.63 -9.14 6.19
CA LYS A 63 5.90 -10.51 5.79
C LYS A 63 4.78 -11.08 4.92
N GLU A 64 3.53 -10.96 5.37
CA GLU A 64 2.37 -11.41 4.59
C GLU A 64 2.26 -10.68 3.25
N TRP A 65 2.47 -9.36 3.25
CA TRP A 65 2.44 -8.54 2.04
C TRP A 65 3.51 -9.01 1.04
N LEU A 66 4.75 -9.21 1.50
CA LEU A 66 5.85 -9.69 0.65
C LEU A 66 5.61 -11.11 0.12
N GLU A 67 5.01 -12.01 0.92
CA GLU A 67 4.65 -13.35 0.47
C GLU A 67 3.60 -13.31 -0.63
N ILE A 68 2.61 -12.42 -0.49
CA ILE A 68 1.53 -12.21 -1.46
C ILE A 68 2.05 -11.54 -2.75
N ALA A 69 2.97 -10.59 -2.62
CA ALA A 69 3.56 -9.86 -3.73
C ALA A 69 4.76 -10.59 -4.37
N ALA A 70 5.17 -11.76 -3.87
CA ALA A 70 6.41 -12.43 -4.29
C ALA A 70 6.45 -12.79 -5.78
N ASP A 71 5.34 -13.26 -6.34
CA ASP A 71 5.23 -13.57 -7.78
C ASP A 71 5.09 -12.31 -8.64
N HIS A 72 4.78 -11.19 -7.99
CA HIS A 72 4.85 -9.84 -8.51
C HIS A 72 6.04 -9.03 -7.98
N ALA A 73 7.12 -9.67 -7.53
CA ALA A 73 8.32 -8.96 -7.09
C ALA A 73 9.02 -8.25 -8.27
N PRO A 74 9.44 -6.96 -8.14
CA PRO A 74 10.14 -6.20 -9.18
C PRO A 74 11.14 -7.06 -9.95
N VAL A 75 11.06 -7.07 -11.29
CA VAL A 75 12.10 -7.75 -12.08
C VAL A 75 13.42 -7.07 -11.71
N PRO A 76 14.44 -7.82 -11.24
CA PRO A 76 15.71 -7.22 -10.86
C PRO A 76 16.22 -6.38 -12.01
N ARG A 77 16.48 -5.09 -11.77
CA ARG A 77 17.01 -4.21 -12.80
C ARG A 77 18.39 -4.71 -13.21
N LYS A 78 18.71 -4.60 -14.49
CA LYS A 78 20.03 -4.98 -15.01
C LYS A 78 21.10 -4.18 -14.24
N PRO A 79 22.12 -4.83 -13.65
CA PRO A 79 23.21 -4.11 -13.00
C PRO A 79 23.85 -3.13 -13.96
N LEU A 80 24.03 -1.87 -13.52
CA LEU A 80 24.76 -0.86 -14.31
C LEU A 80 26.27 -1.07 -14.25
N PHE A 81 26.74 -1.77 -13.21
CA PHE A 81 28.16 -2.04 -12.95
C PHE A 81 28.36 -3.52 -12.61
N THR A 82 29.58 -4.00 -12.78
CA THR A 82 29.98 -5.39 -12.46
C THR A 82 30.29 -5.60 -10.98
N ASP A 83 30.60 -4.55 -10.21
CA ASP A 83 30.80 -4.63 -8.76
C ASP A 83 29.45 -4.88 -8.04
N PRO A 84 29.28 -6.02 -7.34
CA PRO A 84 28.05 -6.31 -6.60
C PRO A 84 27.68 -5.27 -5.54
N ARG A 85 28.67 -4.52 -5.00
CA ARG A 85 28.43 -3.43 -4.03
C ARG A 85 27.69 -2.25 -4.65
N MET A 86 27.67 -2.15 -5.99
CA MET A 86 26.97 -1.11 -6.74
C MET A 86 25.64 -1.57 -7.32
N ALA A 87 25.11 -2.73 -6.91
CA ALA A 87 23.81 -3.22 -7.37
C ALA A 87 22.67 -2.19 -7.14
N TRP A 88 22.77 -1.39 -6.07
CA TRP A 88 21.82 -0.31 -5.77
C TRP A 88 21.73 0.75 -6.88
N ALA A 89 22.78 0.96 -7.66
CA ALA A 89 22.82 1.99 -8.71
C ALA A 89 21.81 1.72 -9.82
N ALA A 90 21.45 0.46 -10.06
CA ALA A 90 20.41 0.10 -11.03
C ALA A 90 19.03 0.70 -10.67
N ASN A 91 18.78 1.01 -9.40
CA ASN A 91 17.55 1.67 -8.97
C ASN A 91 17.48 3.16 -9.38
N TYR A 92 18.62 3.76 -9.72
CA TYR A 92 18.75 5.16 -10.14
C TYR A 92 18.99 5.32 -11.64
N ASP A 93 18.80 4.25 -12.43
CA ASP A 93 18.88 4.34 -13.88
C ASP A 93 17.82 5.33 -14.41
N ILE A 94 18.27 6.54 -14.73
CA ILE A 94 17.44 7.64 -15.25
C ILE A 94 16.98 7.41 -16.70
N THR A 95 17.51 6.37 -17.37
CA THR A 95 17.06 5.97 -18.71
C THR A 95 15.78 5.14 -18.65
N ALA A 96 15.47 4.54 -17.49
CA ALA A 96 14.18 3.94 -17.26
C ALA A 96 13.10 5.03 -17.29
N LYS A 97 12.02 4.81 -18.05
CA LYS A 97 10.88 5.73 -18.06
C LYS A 97 10.47 6.01 -16.62
N PRO A 98 10.38 7.29 -16.19
CA PRO A 98 9.92 7.59 -14.83
C PRO A 98 8.56 6.94 -14.64
N GLN A 99 8.40 6.19 -13.56
CA GLN A 99 7.07 5.73 -13.15
C GLN A 99 6.19 6.96 -12.96
N SER A 100 4.98 6.89 -13.51
CA SER A 100 3.97 7.94 -13.36
C SER A 100 3.84 8.29 -11.88
N ARG A 101 3.99 9.58 -11.53
CA ARG A 101 3.83 10.05 -10.14
C ARG A 101 2.37 10.27 -9.74
N VAL A 102 1.45 9.85 -10.60
CA VAL A 102 0.01 10.00 -10.44
C VAL A 102 -0.62 8.62 -10.39
N THR A 103 -1.67 8.49 -9.59
CA THR A 103 -2.42 7.25 -9.51
C THR A 103 -3.14 6.98 -10.82
N GLU A 104 -3.29 5.70 -11.13
CA GLU A 104 -4.08 5.18 -12.24
C GLU A 104 -5.34 4.49 -11.69
N VAL A 105 -6.28 4.15 -12.58
CA VAL A 105 -7.46 3.37 -12.21
C VAL A 105 -7.01 2.00 -11.70
N ILE A 106 -7.67 1.49 -10.65
CA ILE A 106 -7.34 0.21 -10.04
C ILE A 106 -7.36 -0.92 -11.10
N GLY A 107 -6.31 -1.73 -11.13
CA GLY A 107 -6.03 -2.80 -12.10
C GLY A 107 -5.07 -2.41 -13.21
N SER A 108 -4.59 -1.17 -13.27
CA SER A 108 -3.70 -0.69 -14.34
C SER A 108 -2.31 -1.32 -14.35
N PHE A 109 -1.89 -1.94 -13.23
CA PHE A 109 -0.57 -2.55 -13.08
C PHE A 109 -0.63 -4.09 -13.08
N GLY A 110 -1.79 -4.66 -13.44
CA GLY A 110 -1.98 -6.10 -13.64
C GLY A 110 -2.35 -6.86 -12.37
N GLU A 111 -2.53 -8.18 -12.52
CA GLU A 111 -2.97 -9.10 -11.47
C GLU A 111 -1.92 -10.18 -11.22
N ASN A 112 -1.72 -10.59 -9.96
CA ASN A 112 -0.84 -11.72 -9.62
C ASN A 112 -1.58 -13.07 -9.74
N ARG A 113 -0.91 -14.19 -9.43
CA ARG A 113 -1.52 -15.53 -9.52
C ARG A 113 -2.73 -15.75 -8.61
N TYR A 114 -2.91 -14.89 -7.60
CA TYR A 114 -4.02 -14.93 -6.66
C TYR A 114 -5.16 -13.97 -7.08
N GLY A 115 -5.03 -13.28 -8.22
CA GLY A 115 -5.99 -12.29 -8.71
C GLY A 115 -5.95 -10.97 -7.95
N LEU A 116 -4.83 -10.66 -7.29
CA LEU A 116 -4.62 -9.40 -6.59
C LEU A 116 -4.02 -8.37 -7.54
N ARG A 117 -4.61 -7.17 -7.56
CA ARG A 117 -4.25 -6.08 -8.46
C ARG A 117 -3.18 -5.18 -7.87
N ASP A 118 -2.42 -4.56 -8.76
CA ASP A 118 -1.58 -3.39 -8.49
C ASP A 118 -0.45 -3.52 -7.46
N LEU A 119 -0.08 -4.75 -7.07
CA LEU A 119 1.04 -5.05 -6.16
C LEU A 119 2.46 -4.61 -6.64
N ARG A 120 2.57 -3.94 -7.80
CA ARG A 120 3.83 -3.40 -8.37
C ARG A 120 3.76 -1.89 -8.66
N GLY A 121 2.74 -1.19 -8.19
CA GLY A 121 2.58 0.22 -8.55
C GLY A 121 1.35 0.87 -7.96
N ASN A 122 0.93 1.95 -8.62
CA ASN A 122 -0.17 2.81 -8.22
C ASN A 122 0.07 3.61 -6.93
N VAL A 123 0.03 2.96 -5.75
CA VAL A 123 0.17 3.61 -4.44
C VAL A 123 1.00 2.79 -3.47
N TRP A 124 1.51 3.46 -2.43
CA TRP A 124 2.10 2.77 -1.29
C TRP A 124 1.00 2.14 -0.43
N GLU A 125 1.19 0.90 -0.02
CA GLU A 125 0.26 0.17 0.84
C GLU A 125 0.75 0.13 2.30
N TRP A 126 -0.17 0.37 3.24
CA TRP A 126 0.12 0.33 4.68
C TRP A 126 0.24 -1.11 5.17
N VAL A 127 1.26 -1.38 5.99
CA VAL A 127 1.45 -2.65 6.70
C VAL A 127 1.49 -2.47 8.22
N ASP A 128 1.27 -3.54 8.97
CA ASP A 128 1.22 -3.52 10.44
C ASP A 128 2.61 -3.48 11.11
N ASP A 129 3.68 -3.62 10.31
CA ASP A 129 5.04 -3.64 10.82
C ASP A 129 5.52 -2.23 11.17
N CYS A 130 6.18 -2.09 12.33
CA CYS A 130 6.87 -0.86 12.70
C CYS A 130 7.90 -0.47 11.63
N TYR A 131 7.97 0.84 11.32
CA TYR A 131 9.07 1.36 10.52
C TYR A 131 10.41 1.10 11.23
N TYR A 132 11.31 0.34 10.60
CA TYR A 132 12.64 0.08 11.13
C TYR A 132 13.46 1.38 11.12
N GLY A 133 13.85 1.89 12.28
CA GLY A 133 14.78 3.02 12.39
C GLY A 133 14.61 3.95 13.59
N GLN A 134 13.55 3.79 14.40
CA GLN A 134 13.34 4.60 15.61
C GLN A 134 12.77 3.72 16.73
N PRO A 135 13.56 3.34 17.75
CA PRO A 135 13.09 2.57 18.92
C PRO A 135 11.98 3.29 19.72
N GLU A 136 11.76 4.58 19.46
CA GLU A 136 10.96 5.50 20.27
C GLU A 136 9.62 5.89 19.62
N ALA A 137 9.33 5.48 18.38
CA ALA A 137 8.07 5.80 17.70
C ALA A 137 6.92 4.83 18.03
N ARG A 138 6.83 4.40 19.29
CA ARG A 138 5.66 3.68 19.81
C ARG A 138 4.61 4.70 20.25
N MET A 139 3.41 4.57 19.73
CA MET A 139 2.23 5.23 20.28
C MET A 139 2.04 4.80 21.76
N PRO A 140 1.30 5.57 22.57
CA PRO A 140 1.07 5.26 23.99
C PRO A 140 0.46 3.88 24.29
N ASP A 141 -0.13 3.22 23.29
CA ASP A 141 -0.68 1.87 23.37
C ASP A 141 0.30 0.76 22.94
N GLY A 142 1.57 1.10 22.70
CA GLY A 142 2.63 0.18 22.32
C GLY A 142 2.69 -0.17 20.83
N ARG A 143 1.79 0.37 20.00
CA ARG A 143 1.77 0.17 18.53
C ARG A 143 2.61 1.23 17.83
N CYS A 144 3.29 0.89 16.73
CA CYS A 144 4.04 1.88 15.94
C CYS A 144 3.18 2.45 14.80
N ILE A 145 3.63 3.55 14.19
CA ILE A 145 3.12 3.95 12.88
C ILE A 145 3.55 2.88 11.86
N GLY A 146 2.57 2.21 11.23
CA GLY A 146 2.82 1.12 10.29
C GLY A 146 3.71 1.53 9.10
N GLY A 147 4.49 0.60 8.58
CA GLY A 147 5.34 0.81 7.41
C GLY A 147 4.55 0.98 6.12
N ARG A 148 5.24 1.36 5.05
CA ARG A 148 4.70 1.45 3.69
C ARG A 148 5.52 0.58 2.74
N LEU A 149 4.86 -0.14 1.84
CA LEU A 149 5.51 -0.92 0.77
C LEU A 149 4.99 -0.51 -0.61
N LEU A 150 5.84 -0.71 -1.62
CA LEU A 150 5.60 -0.52 -3.07
C LEU A 150 5.57 -1.87 -3.75
#